data_AF-A0ABD7K7Q3-F1
#
_entry.id   AF-A0ABD7K7Q3-F1
#
_cell.length_a   1.000
_cell.length_b   1.000
_cell.length_c   1.000
_cell.angle_alpha   90.00
_cell.angle_beta   90.00
_cell.angle_gamma   90.00
#
_symmetry.space_group_name_H-M   'P 1'
#
loop_
_entity.id
_entity.type
_entity.pdbx_description
1 polymer ?
#
loop_
_entity_poly.entity_id
_entity_poly.type
_entity_poly.pdbx_seq_one_letter_code
_entity_poly.pdbx_strand_id
1 'polypeptide(L)'
;MDESFEEHLELAKALFARRLPYWCDAFLRPADQAFHAFLNAHGHATTYLVLEGFDPVYIPRGCDLDTVRATARARARLREEGAAEDTLPILL
;
A
#
# COMPACT_ATOMS: atom_id res chain seq x y z
N MET A 1 -5.94 -9.79 15.88
CA MET A 1 -6.30 -10.84 14.92
C MET A 1 -5.25 -10.77 13.84
N ASP A 2 -4.54 -11.85 13.55
CA ASP A 2 -3.68 -11.89 12.36
C ASP A 2 -4.61 -11.86 11.15
N GLU A 3 -4.76 -10.70 10.52
CA GLU A 3 -5.50 -10.58 9.26
C GLU A 3 -4.75 -11.39 8.20
N SER A 4 -5.48 -12.24 7.47
CA SER A 4 -4.86 -13.22 6.59
C SER A 4 -4.35 -12.56 5.32
N PHE A 5 -3.23 -13.05 4.78
CA PHE A 5 -2.70 -12.59 3.48
C PHE A 5 -3.75 -12.73 2.36
N GLU A 6 -4.68 -13.68 2.45
CA GLU A 6 -5.74 -13.87 1.46
C GLU A 6 -6.76 -12.73 1.47
N GLU A 7 -7.17 -12.25 2.64
CA GLU A 7 -8.08 -11.10 2.76
C GLU A 7 -7.44 -9.83 2.16
N HIS A 8 -6.18 -9.57 2.51
CA HIS A 8 -5.45 -8.42 1.97
C HIS A 8 -5.18 -8.56 0.47
N LEU A 9 -5.01 -9.78 -0.05
CA LEU A 9 -4.89 -10.02 -1.50
C LEU A 9 -6.17 -9.59 -2.23
N GLU A 10 -7.35 -9.92 -1.71
CA GLU A 10 -8.62 -9.51 -2.35
C GLU A 10 -8.81 -7.99 -2.34
N LEU A 11 -8.43 -7.30 -1.25
CA LEU A 11 -8.42 -5.84 -1.19
C LEU A 11 -7.44 -5.23 -2.20
N ALA A 12 -6.22 -5.77 -2.26
CA ALA A 12 -5.19 -5.33 -3.20
C ALA A 12 -5.64 -5.53 -4.65
N LYS A 13 -6.27 -6.66 -4.98
CA LYS A 13 -6.81 -6.95 -6.32
C LYS A 13 -7.79 -5.89 -6.81
N ALA A 14 -8.71 -5.46 -5.95
CA ALA A 14 -9.71 -4.44 -6.30
C ALA A 14 -9.05 -3.10 -6.66
N LEU A 15 -7.98 -2.72 -5.95
CA LEU A 15 -7.20 -1.50 -6.23
C LEU A 15 -6.34 -1.66 -7.49
N PHE A 16 -5.67 -2.81 -7.63
CA PHE A 16 -4.77 -3.09 -8.74
C PHE A 16 -5.50 -3.16 -10.09
N ALA A 17 -6.74 -3.66 -10.11
CA ALA A 17 -7.60 -3.61 -11.29
C ALA A 17 -7.82 -2.17 -11.82
N ARG A 18 -7.71 -1.18 -10.93
CA ARG A 18 -7.83 0.26 -11.23
C ARG A 18 -6.47 0.96 -11.32
N ARG A 19 -5.37 0.20 -11.26
CA ARG A 19 -3.98 0.70 -11.20
C ARG A 19 -3.72 1.63 -10.02
N LEU A 20 -4.40 1.40 -8.90
CA LEU A 20 -4.19 2.15 -7.67
C LEU A 20 -3.23 1.41 -6.72
N PRO A 21 -2.40 2.14 -5.95
CA PRO A 21 -1.56 1.53 -4.93
C PRO A 21 -2.41 1.00 -3.77
N TYR A 22 -1.87 0.03 -3.04
CA TYR A 22 -2.45 -0.47 -1.80
C TYR A 22 -1.59 -0.07 -0.60
N TRP A 23 -2.10 0.89 0.19
CA TRP A 23 -1.52 1.32 1.45
C TRP A 23 -1.98 0.37 2.56
N CYS A 24 -1.05 -0.24 3.29
CA CYS A 24 -1.40 -1.28 4.26
C CYS A 24 -0.29 -1.46 5.31
N ASP A 25 -0.58 -1.10 6.55
CA ASP A 25 0.30 -1.19 7.72
C ASP A 25 -0.05 -2.35 8.68
N ALA A 26 -1.02 -3.20 8.32
CA ALA A 26 -1.45 -4.35 9.11
C ALA A 26 -0.31 -5.36 9.37
N PHE A 27 0.72 -5.37 8.53
CA PHE A 27 1.84 -6.30 8.65
C PHE A 27 3.09 -5.63 9.24
N LEU A 28 3.59 -6.19 10.33
CA LEU A 28 4.91 -5.83 10.86
C LEU A 28 6.03 -6.53 10.07
N ARG A 29 7.23 -5.97 10.09
CA ARG A 29 8.41 -6.63 9.53
C ARG A 29 8.67 -7.96 10.24
N PRO A 30 8.91 -9.08 9.53
CA PRO A 30 9.13 -9.18 8.07
C PRO A 30 7.88 -9.56 7.23
N ALA A 31 6.69 -9.63 7.85
CA ALA A 31 5.46 -10.04 7.18
C ALA A 31 5.04 -9.07 6.07
N ASP A 32 5.36 -7.79 6.21
CA ASP A 32 5.16 -6.76 5.18
C ASP A 32 5.83 -7.13 3.83
N GLN A 33 7.09 -7.56 3.87
CA GLN A 33 7.84 -8.02 2.71
C GLN A 33 7.39 -9.40 2.24
N ALA A 34 6.99 -10.27 3.16
CA ALA A 34 6.41 -11.57 2.81
C ALA A 34 5.09 -11.40 2.04
N PHE A 35 4.27 -10.40 2.39
CA PHE A 35 3.05 -10.10 1.64
C PHE A 35 3.36 -9.57 0.23
N HIS A 36 4.43 -8.77 0.05
CA HIS A 36 4.91 -8.40 -1.29
C HIS A 36 5.29 -9.63 -2.13
N ALA A 37 6.04 -10.57 -1.55
CA ALA A 37 6.38 -11.82 -2.23
C ALA A 37 5.12 -12.64 -2.56
N PHE A 38 4.16 -12.70 -1.64
CA PHE A 38 2.88 -13.38 -1.81
C PHE A 38 2.07 -12.79 -2.97
N LEU A 39 1.95 -11.47 -3.08
CA LEU A 39 1.28 -10.79 -4.19
C LEU A 39 1.90 -11.16 -5.55
N ASN A 40 3.24 -11.14 -5.64
CA ASN A 40 3.94 -11.51 -6.89
C ASN A 40 3.73 -12.99 -7.24
N ALA A 41 3.73 -13.89 -6.25
CA ALA A 41 3.47 -15.32 -6.47
C ALA A 41 2.03 -15.58 -6.99
N HIS A 42 1.08 -14.72 -6.66
CA HIS A 42 -0.31 -14.77 -7.13
C HIS A 42 -0.53 -14.00 -8.44
N GLY A 43 0.54 -13.63 -9.15
CA GLY A 43 0.44 -12.98 -10.46
C GLY A 43 0.25 -11.46 -10.42
N HIS A 44 0.33 -10.85 -9.23
CA HIS A 44 0.23 -9.40 -9.07
C HIS A 44 1.64 -8.79 -8.98
N ALA A 45 2.18 -8.44 -10.15
CA ALA A 45 3.47 -7.77 -10.25
C ALA A 45 3.42 -6.40 -9.56
N THR A 46 4.11 -6.27 -8.43
CA THR A 46 4.09 -5.07 -7.58
C THR A 46 5.49 -4.61 -7.18
N THR A 47 5.62 -3.33 -6.88
CA THR A 47 6.78 -2.75 -6.19
C THR A 47 6.37 -2.43 -4.76
N TYR A 48 7.12 -2.93 -3.76
CA TYR A 48 6.93 -2.59 -2.36
C TYR A 48 7.84 -1.44 -1.96
N LEU A 49 7.28 -0.41 -1.32
CA LEU A 49 8.01 0.71 -0.75
C LEU A 49 7.51 0.99 0.67
N VAL A 50 8.41 1.50 1.51
CA VAL A 50 8.06 2.17 2.76
C VAL A 50 8.40 3.65 2.58
N LEU A 51 7.39 4.49 2.59
CA LEU A 51 7.52 5.94 2.36
C LEU A 51 7.34 6.69 3.69
N GLU A 52 7.88 7.90 3.76
CA GLU A 52 7.80 8.77 4.95
C GLU A 52 8.16 8.05 6.27
N GLY A 53 9.08 7.08 6.20
CA GLY A 53 9.63 6.32 7.33
C GLY A 53 8.80 5.12 7.80
N PHE A 54 7.47 5.17 7.70
CA PHE A 54 6.57 4.18 8.28
C PHE A 54 5.27 3.94 7.49
N ASP A 55 5.18 4.38 6.24
CA ASP A 55 3.99 4.25 5.40
C ASP A 55 4.21 3.18 4.31
N PRO A 56 3.95 1.89 4.60
CA PRO A 56 4.10 0.79 3.64
C PRO A 56 3.05 0.83 2.52
N VAL A 57 3.51 0.60 1.29
CA VAL A 57 2.67 0.61 0.10
C VAL A 57 3.09 -0.44 -0.93
N TYR A 58 2.10 -1.13 -1.49
CA TYR A 58 2.25 -2.09 -2.58
C TYR A 58 1.72 -1.48 -3.87
N ILE A 59 2.60 -1.26 -4.84
CA ILE A 59 2.30 -0.46 -6.04
C ILE A 59 2.22 -1.39 -7.25
N PRO A 60 1.05 -1.51 -7.92
CA PRO A 60 0.93 -2.38 -9.08
C PRO A 60 1.66 -1.81 -10.29
N ARG A 61 2.07 -2.70 -11.20
CA ARG A 61 2.60 -2.29 -12.50
C ARG A 61 1.62 -1.35 -13.22
N GLY A 62 2.13 -0.21 -13.68
CA GLY A 62 1.34 0.80 -14.40
C GLY A 62 0.72 1.88 -13.51
N CYS A 63 0.95 1.82 -12.19
CA CYS A 63 0.79 2.97 -11.30
C CYS A 63 2.09 3.80 -11.29
N ASP A 64 1.96 5.13 -11.33
CA ASP A 64 3.11 6.03 -11.39
C ASP A 64 3.78 6.19 -10.01
N LEU A 65 5.05 5.83 -9.91
CA LEU A 65 5.79 5.82 -8.64
C LEU A 65 6.00 7.22 -8.06
N ASP A 66 6.19 8.23 -8.91
CA ASP A 66 6.41 9.61 -8.45
C ASP A 66 5.11 10.21 -7.88
N THR A 67 3.96 9.89 -8.49
CA THR A 67 2.63 10.24 -7.97
C THR A 67 2.37 9.56 -6.63
N VAL A 68 2.75 8.28 -6.46
CA VAL A 68 2.65 7.60 -5.16
C VAL A 68 3.52 8.28 -4.10
N ARG A 69 4.74 8.70 -4.45
CA ARG A 69 5.62 9.46 -3.54
C ARG A 69 5.04 10.82 -3.16
N ALA A 70 4.44 11.54 -4.11
CA ALA A 70 3.74 12.79 -3.84
C ALA A 70 2.53 12.56 -2.91
N THR A 71 1.80 11.48 -3.13
CA THR A 71 0.68 11.06 -2.29
C THR A 71 1.15 10.75 -0.87
N ALA A 72 2.27 10.05 -0.69
CA ALA A 72 2.84 9.76 0.62
C ALA A 72 3.11 11.03 1.45
N ARG A 73 3.66 12.07 0.82
CA ARG A 73 3.90 13.37 1.48
C ARG A 73 2.61 14.04 1.91
N ALA A 74 1.56 13.96 1.11
CA ALA A 74 0.25 14.49 1.48
C ALA A 74 -0.38 13.68 2.63
N ARG A 75 -0.29 12.35 2.58
CA ARG A 75 -0.72 11.43 3.64
C ARG A 75 -0.02 11.76 4.97
N ALA A 76 1.30 11.95 4.96
CA ALA A 76 2.07 12.29 6.16
C ALA A 76 1.60 13.61 6.78
N ARG A 77 1.42 14.68 5.98
CA ARG A 77 0.91 15.97 6.48
C ARG A 77 -0.49 15.83 7.09
N LEU A 78 -1.39 15.12 6.42
CA LEU A 78 -2.74 14.90 6.93
C LEU A 78 -2.74 14.09 8.24
N ARG A 79 -1.83 13.11 8.40
CA ARG A 79 -1.67 12.41 9.68
C ARG A 79 -1.17 13.33 10.79
N GLU A 80 -0.23 14.22 10.50
CA GLU A 80 0.26 15.22 11.46
C GLU A 80 -0.87 16.17 11.89
N GLU A 81 -1.82 16.44 11.00
CA GLU A 81 -3.05 17.21 11.27
C GLU A 81 -4.14 16.39 12.01
N GLY A 82 -3.92 15.09 12.22
CA GLY A 82 -4.84 14.20 12.95
C GLY A 82 -5.92 13.55 12.10
N ALA A 83 -5.78 13.53 10.77
CA ALA A 83 -6.68 12.81 9.88
C ALA A 83 -6.62 11.29 10.13
N ALA A 84 -7.78 10.63 10.06
CA ALA A 84 -7.88 9.18 10.16
C ALA A 84 -7.39 8.50 8.86
N GLU A 85 -6.82 7.30 8.99
CA GLU A 85 -6.16 6.58 7.89
C GLU A 85 -7.11 6.31 6.69
N ASP A 86 -8.39 6.06 6.96
CA ASP A 86 -9.45 5.83 5.97
C ASP A 86 -9.84 7.10 5.19
N THR A 87 -9.47 8.29 5.69
CA THR A 87 -9.69 9.58 5.01
C THR A 87 -8.51 10.03 4.15
N LEU A 88 -7.38 9.33 4.25
CA LEU A 88 -6.17 9.68 3.53
C LEU A 88 -6.27 9.36 2.03
N PRO A 89 -5.63 10.15 1.15
CA PRO A 89 -5.70 9.91 -0.28
C PRO A 89 -5.00 8.61 -0.67
N ILE A 90 -5.64 7.85 -1.55
CA ILE A 90 -5.06 6.63 -2.15
C ILE A 90 -4.02 7.01 -3.22
N LEU A 91 -4.33 8.00 -4.06
CA LEU A 91 -3.46 8.53 -5.11
C LEU A 91 -3.93 9.96 -5.47
N LEU A 92 -3.01 10.91 -5.62
CA LEU A 92 -3.28 12.28 -6.07
C LEU A 92 -3.41 12.42 -7.60
#